data_AF-S8E4E9-F1
#
_entry.id   AF-S8E4E9-F1
#
_cell.length_a   1.000
_cell.length_b   1.000
_cell.length_c   1.000
_cell.angle_alpha   90.00
_cell.angle_beta   90.00
_cell.angle_gamma   90.00
#
_symmetry.space_group_name_H-M   'P 1'
#
loop_
_entity.id
_entity.type
_entity.pdbx_description
1 polymer ?
#
loop_
_entity_poly.entity_id
_entity_poly.type
_entity_poly.pdbx_seq_one_letter_code
_entity_poly.pdbx_strand_id
1 'polypeptide(L)'
;MTSSIRAVILGSDDKETRYYAARAEDLHVDPETLALSDDNQECLAILTDIADALGVDDLSFTSYSAAIHDLSFEELTARRSSLRLRHAKQELVAHLASLRHEEALIQHWKKTITADPDPNASVPAMERRRAALSAKIKEYQAEEASLKSELPAESSASVTDLATLHKQVRAKDKVLTEKRARVAAFQGLQPNLELARHELRTARDEQMKLIQLRERLLDRMASGVS
;
A
#
# COMPACT_ATOMS: atom_id res chain seq x y z
N MET A 1 32.85 -48.41 19.35
CA MET A 1 31.80 -48.61 20.38
C MET A 1 30.93 -47.37 20.41
N THR A 2 29.74 -47.42 19.80
CA THR A 2 28.51 -46.62 20.04
C THR A 2 27.60 -46.72 18.80
N SER A 3 26.92 -47.86 18.63
CA SER A 3 25.81 -48.01 17.69
C SER A 3 24.73 -48.81 18.39
N SER A 4 23.92 -48.13 19.22
CA SER A 4 22.82 -48.78 19.96
C SER A 4 21.76 -47.81 20.51
N ILE A 5 21.41 -46.74 19.78
CA ILE A 5 20.30 -45.84 20.20
C ILE A 5 19.46 -45.40 18.99
N ARG A 6 19.07 -46.30 18.09
CA ARG A 6 18.20 -45.91 16.96
C ARG A 6 17.16 -46.95 16.53
N ALA A 7 16.64 -47.73 17.48
CA ALA A 7 15.65 -48.77 17.20
C ALA A 7 14.39 -48.73 18.09
N VAL A 8 14.15 -47.66 18.86
CA VAL A 8 13.02 -47.62 19.83
C VAL A 8 11.85 -46.73 19.39
N ILE A 9 11.98 -45.91 18.33
CA ILE A 9 10.94 -44.92 17.98
C ILE A 9 9.93 -45.41 16.91
N LEU A 10 10.16 -46.55 16.24
CA LEU A 10 9.28 -47.03 15.16
C LEU A 10 8.24 -48.09 15.58
N GLY A 11 8.07 -48.36 16.88
CA GLY A 11 7.19 -49.43 17.39
C GLY A 11 5.90 -48.98 18.08
N SER A 12 5.65 -47.66 18.20
CA SER A 12 4.53 -47.12 19.00
C SER A 12 3.30 -46.71 18.16
N ASP A 13 3.47 -46.37 16.88
CA ASP A 13 2.37 -45.82 16.05
C ASP A 13 1.35 -46.87 15.61
N ASP A 14 1.73 -48.15 15.54
CA ASP A 14 0.89 -49.21 14.99
C ASP A 14 -0.23 -49.65 15.96
N LYS A 15 -0.14 -49.27 17.25
CA LYS A 15 -1.19 -49.55 18.24
C LYS A 15 -2.22 -48.43 18.35
N GLU A 16 -1.79 -47.16 18.28
CA GLU A 16 -2.70 -46.02 18.28
C GLU A 16 -3.52 -45.98 17.00
N THR A 17 -2.91 -46.20 15.85
CA THR A 17 -3.63 -46.27 14.56
C THR A 17 -4.68 -47.37 14.53
N ARG A 18 -4.38 -48.56 15.06
CA ARG A 18 -5.37 -49.65 15.19
C ARG A 18 -6.46 -49.35 16.21
N TYR A 19 -6.13 -48.68 17.31
CA TYR A 19 -7.11 -48.26 18.31
C TYR A 19 -8.12 -47.26 17.74
N TYR A 20 -7.66 -46.24 17.02
CA TYR A 20 -8.54 -45.25 16.39
C TYR A 20 -9.29 -45.83 15.19
N ALA A 21 -8.71 -46.78 14.45
CA ALA A 21 -9.42 -47.48 13.37
C ALA A 21 -10.58 -48.35 13.90
N ALA A 22 -10.35 -49.15 14.95
CA ALA A 22 -11.40 -49.94 15.59
C ALA A 22 -12.48 -49.06 16.23
N ARG A 23 -12.08 -47.95 16.85
CA ARG A 23 -13.02 -46.99 17.45
C ARG A 23 -13.81 -46.20 16.40
N ALA A 24 -13.26 -46.02 15.20
CA ALA A 24 -13.96 -45.41 14.07
C ALA A 24 -15.02 -46.35 13.46
N GLU A 25 -14.80 -47.66 13.47
CA GLU A 25 -15.82 -48.66 13.08
C GLU A 25 -17.01 -48.64 14.05
N ASP A 26 -16.77 -48.49 15.36
CA ASP A 26 -17.83 -48.35 16.38
C ASP A 26 -18.57 -46.99 16.31
N LEU A 27 -17.98 -45.99 15.66
CA LEU A 27 -18.54 -44.65 15.46
C LEU A 27 -19.14 -44.46 14.05
N HIS A 28 -19.45 -45.56 13.35
CA HIS A 28 -20.17 -45.51 12.08
C HIS A 28 -21.60 -45.03 12.31
N VAL A 29 -21.75 -43.71 12.47
CA VAL A 29 -23.03 -43.02 12.50
C VAL A 29 -23.51 -42.95 11.06
N ASP A 30 -24.56 -43.69 10.76
CA ASP A 30 -25.20 -43.62 9.45
C ASP A 30 -25.72 -42.18 9.27
N PRO A 31 -25.17 -41.39 8.32
CA PRO A 31 -25.51 -39.99 8.20
C PRO A 31 -27.00 -39.78 7.87
N GLU A 32 -27.65 -40.79 7.30
CA GLU A 32 -29.09 -40.80 7.00
C GLU A 32 -29.98 -41.01 8.25
N THR A 33 -29.42 -41.47 9.38
CA THR A 33 -30.18 -41.71 10.62
C THR A 33 -30.19 -40.53 11.58
N LEU A 34 -29.38 -39.49 11.33
CA LEU A 34 -29.43 -38.23 12.06
C LEU A 34 -30.61 -37.41 11.55
N ALA A 35 -31.80 -37.66 12.09
CA ALA A 35 -32.95 -36.81 11.89
C ALA A 35 -32.61 -35.37 12.35
N LEU A 36 -32.33 -34.50 11.38
CA LEU A 36 -32.07 -33.09 11.63
C LEU A 36 -33.35 -32.48 12.23
N SER A 37 -33.20 -31.81 13.37
CA SER A 37 -34.25 -30.96 13.95
C SER A 37 -34.80 -30.01 12.88
N ASP A 38 -36.10 -29.72 12.93
CA ASP A 38 -36.75 -28.77 12.00
C ASP A 38 -36.02 -27.42 11.97
N ASP A 39 -35.55 -26.95 13.14
CA ASP A 39 -34.73 -25.73 13.25
C ASP A 39 -33.45 -25.78 12.40
N ASN A 40 -32.80 -26.95 12.31
CA ASN A 40 -31.59 -27.12 11.52
C ASN A 40 -31.90 -27.15 10.02
N GLN A 41 -33.06 -27.67 9.62
CA GLN A 41 -33.50 -27.66 8.23
C GLN A 41 -33.79 -26.23 7.76
N GLU A 42 -34.43 -25.42 8.60
CA GLU A 42 -34.66 -23.99 8.30
C GLU A 42 -33.33 -23.23 8.20
N CYS A 43 -32.38 -23.48 9.12
CA CYS A 43 -31.05 -22.88 9.06
C CYS A 43 -30.28 -23.28 7.79
N LEU A 44 -30.38 -24.54 7.36
CA LEU A 44 -29.75 -25.02 6.13
C LEU A 44 -30.38 -24.39 4.89
N ALA A 45 -31.71 -24.23 4.86
CA ALA A 45 -32.40 -23.55 3.76
C ALA A 45 -31.95 -22.08 3.62
N ILE A 46 -31.82 -21.37 4.75
CA ILE A 46 -31.29 -20.00 4.77
C ILE A 46 -29.84 -19.96 4.30
N LEU A 47 -29.00 -20.92 4.72
CA LEU A 47 -27.61 -21.00 4.28
C LEU A 47 -27.49 -21.28 2.78
N THR A 48 -28.33 -22.15 2.22
CA THR A 48 -28.37 -22.37 0.76
C THR A 48 -28.81 -21.13 0.01
N ASP A 49 -29.84 -20.41 0.49
CA ASP A 49 -30.26 -19.14 -0.12
C ASP A 49 -29.14 -18.09 -0.07
N ILE A 50 -28.39 -18.04 1.03
CA ILE A 50 -27.21 -17.16 1.18
C ILE A 50 -26.09 -17.59 0.24
N ALA A 51 -25.82 -18.89 0.07
CA ALA A 51 -24.81 -19.38 -0.87
C ALA A 51 -25.18 -19.03 -2.31
N ASP A 52 -26.43 -19.25 -2.71
CA ASP A 52 -26.95 -18.89 -4.03
C ASP A 52 -26.84 -17.39 -4.28
N ALA A 53 -27.19 -16.56 -3.29
CA ALA A 53 -27.06 -15.11 -3.38
C ALA A 53 -25.60 -14.63 -3.46
N LEU A 54 -24.68 -15.32 -2.78
CA LEU A 54 -23.24 -15.04 -2.83
C LEU A 54 -22.53 -15.69 -4.03
N GLY A 55 -23.22 -16.54 -4.81
CA GLY A 55 -22.66 -17.27 -5.92
C GLY A 55 -21.61 -18.32 -5.50
N VAL A 56 -21.82 -18.95 -4.35
CA VAL A 56 -20.88 -19.90 -3.75
C VAL A 56 -21.31 -21.34 -4.08
N ASP A 57 -20.51 -22.04 -4.87
CA ASP A 57 -20.80 -23.42 -5.29
C ASP A 57 -20.51 -24.49 -4.22
N ASP A 58 -19.70 -24.15 -3.20
CA ASP A 58 -19.29 -25.06 -2.11
C ASP A 58 -19.80 -24.56 -0.75
N LEU A 59 -20.65 -25.36 -0.09
CA LEU A 59 -21.25 -25.07 1.22
C LEU A 59 -20.27 -25.22 2.39
N SER A 60 -18.96 -25.31 2.13
CA SER A 60 -17.94 -25.36 3.18
C SER A 60 -17.86 -24.04 3.96
N PHE A 61 -17.63 -24.14 5.28
CA PHE A 61 -17.49 -22.98 6.16
C PHE A 61 -16.41 -21.99 5.68
N THR A 62 -15.34 -22.50 5.09
CA THR A 62 -14.25 -21.70 4.53
C THR A 62 -14.71 -20.87 3.34
N SER A 63 -15.59 -21.41 2.50
CA SER A 63 -16.12 -20.73 1.32
C SER A 63 -17.04 -19.59 1.71
N TYR A 64 -17.99 -19.83 2.64
CA TYR A 64 -18.84 -18.79 3.21
C TYR A 64 -18.04 -17.68 3.91
N SER A 65 -17.06 -18.07 4.73
CA SER A 65 -16.23 -17.09 5.46
C SER A 65 -15.43 -16.21 4.50
N ALA A 66 -14.92 -16.80 3.41
CA ALA A 66 -14.23 -16.04 2.36
C ALA A 66 -15.19 -15.11 1.63
N ALA A 67 -16.36 -15.59 1.18
CA ALA A 67 -17.34 -14.78 0.47
C ALA A 67 -17.88 -13.61 1.31
N ILE A 68 -18.17 -13.84 2.59
CA ILE A 68 -18.59 -12.77 3.53
C ILE A 68 -17.46 -11.75 3.73
N HIS A 69 -16.23 -12.23 3.92
CA HIS A 69 -15.07 -11.35 4.05
C HIS A 69 -14.89 -10.49 2.80
N ASP A 70 -14.96 -11.09 1.62
CA ASP A 70 -14.79 -10.40 0.34
C ASP A 70 -15.90 -9.38 0.11
N LEU A 71 -17.16 -9.73 0.37
CA LEU A 71 -18.29 -8.79 0.31
C LEU A 71 -18.09 -7.61 1.27
N SER A 72 -17.66 -7.87 2.51
CA SER A 72 -17.39 -6.82 3.50
C SER A 72 -16.24 -5.91 3.06
N PHE A 73 -15.20 -6.47 2.44
CA PHE A 73 -14.06 -5.74 1.92
C PHE A 73 -14.45 -4.87 0.72
N GLU A 74 -15.29 -5.39 -0.17
CA GLU A 74 -15.85 -4.66 -1.30
C GLU A 74 -16.74 -3.51 -0.83
N GLU A 75 -17.62 -3.74 0.16
CA GLU A 75 -18.46 -2.70 0.76
C GLU A 75 -17.60 -1.57 1.35
N LEU A 76 -16.58 -1.91 2.14
CA LEU A 76 -15.67 -0.91 2.71
C LEU A 76 -14.90 -0.16 1.62
N THR A 77 -14.48 -0.85 0.56
CA THR A 77 -13.81 -0.25 -0.58
C THR A 77 -14.72 0.71 -1.34
N ALA A 78 -15.98 0.33 -1.58
CA ALA A 78 -17.01 1.14 -2.22
C ALA A 78 -17.40 2.34 -1.35
N ARG A 79 -17.51 2.16 -0.04
CA ARG A 79 -17.78 3.26 0.90
C ARG A 79 -16.63 4.25 0.92
N ARG A 80 -15.39 3.77 0.95
CA ARG A 80 -14.19 4.61 0.87
C ARG A 80 -14.13 5.39 -0.44
N SER A 81 -14.40 4.75 -1.58
CA SER A 81 -14.40 5.42 -2.88
C SER A 81 -15.51 6.46 -2.98
N SER A 82 -16.72 6.15 -2.48
CA SER A 82 -17.85 7.09 -2.39
C SER A 82 -17.52 8.34 -1.56
N LEU A 83 -16.87 8.16 -0.39
CA LEU A 83 -16.42 9.28 0.44
C LEU A 83 -15.38 10.15 -0.28
N ARG A 84 -14.41 9.54 -0.96
CA ARG A 84 -13.42 10.27 -1.76
C ARG A 84 -14.07 11.06 -2.89
N LEU A 85 -15.02 10.46 -3.61
CA LEU A 85 -15.75 11.12 -4.69
C LEU A 85 -16.59 12.29 -4.16
N ARG A 86 -17.21 12.13 -2.99
CA ARG A 86 -17.96 13.21 -2.32
C ARG A 86 -17.05 14.38 -1.95
N HIS A 87 -15.89 14.10 -1.38
CA HIS A 87 -14.89 15.12 -1.06
C HIS A 87 -14.44 15.86 -2.33
N ALA A 88 -14.03 15.12 -3.37
CA ALA A 88 -13.64 15.70 -4.65
C ALA A 88 -14.76 16.56 -5.27
N LYS A 89 -16.02 16.12 -5.17
CA LYS A 89 -17.18 16.92 -5.60
C LYS A 89 -17.31 18.22 -4.80
N GLN A 90 -17.18 18.18 -3.48
CA GLN A 90 -17.26 19.38 -2.64
C GLN A 90 -16.15 20.38 -2.99
N GLU A 91 -14.94 19.88 -3.18
CA GLU A 91 -13.79 20.68 -3.59
C GLU A 91 -14.01 21.33 -4.96
N LEU A 92 -14.48 20.56 -5.96
CA LEU A 92 -14.80 21.09 -7.29
C LEU A 92 -15.93 22.14 -7.25
N VAL A 93 -16.94 21.96 -6.39
CA VAL A 93 -18.01 22.94 -6.21
C VAL A 93 -17.46 24.23 -5.59
N ALA A 94 -16.57 24.13 -4.60
CA ALA A 94 -15.91 25.29 -4.00
C ALA A 94 -15.04 26.04 -5.02
N HIS A 95 -14.22 25.32 -5.80
CA HIS A 95 -13.40 25.90 -6.86
C HIS A 95 -14.25 26.57 -7.94
N LEU A 96 -15.34 25.93 -8.37
CA LEU A 96 -16.27 26.50 -9.34
C LEU A 96 -16.94 27.78 -8.82
N ALA A 97 -17.29 27.83 -7.53
CA ALA A 97 -17.82 29.04 -6.91
C ALA A 97 -16.77 30.17 -6.87
N SER A 98 -15.51 29.86 -6.54
CA SER A 98 -14.40 30.82 -6.60
C SER A 98 -14.21 31.37 -8.02
N LEU A 99 -14.12 30.48 -9.01
CA LEU A 99 -13.93 30.86 -10.42
C LEU A 99 -15.08 31.73 -10.94
N ARG A 100 -16.33 31.44 -10.57
CA ARG A 100 -17.47 32.29 -10.92
C ARG A 100 -17.38 33.68 -10.29
N HIS A 101 -16.90 33.75 -9.05
CA HIS A 101 -16.69 35.03 -8.37
C HIS A 101 -15.58 35.85 -9.05
N GLU A 102 -14.46 35.21 -9.36
CA GLU A 102 -13.33 35.80 -10.09
C GLU A 102 -13.76 36.26 -11.49
N GLU A 103 -14.50 35.44 -12.23
CA GLU A 103 -15.05 35.80 -13.53
C GLU A 103 -15.95 37.04 -13.42
N ALA A 104 -16.83 37.08 -12.42
CA ALA A 104 -17.68 38.25 -12.19
C ALA A 104 -16.86 39.51 -11.88
N LEU A 105 -15.78 39.39 -11.11
CA LEU A 105 -14.83 40.49 -10.86
C LEU A 105 -14.13 40.94 -12.14
N ILE A 106 -13.63 40.01 -12.95
CA ILE A 106 -13.00 40.32 -14.24
C ILE A 106 -13.99 41.04 -15.15
N GLN A 107 -15.23 40.58 -15.25
CA GLN A 107 -16.26 41.24 -16.05
C GLN A 107 -16.59 42.63 -15.51
N HIS A 108 -16.63 42.81 -14.18
CA HIS A 108 -16.81 44.11 -13.56
C HIS A 108 -15.65 45.06 -13.91
N TRP A 109 -14.40 44.63 -13.73
CA TRP A 109 -13.23 45.45 -14.04
C TRP A 109 -13.10 45.72 -15.53
N LYS A 110 -13.42 44.74 -16.38
CA LYS A 110 -13.47 44.92 -17.83
C LYS A 110 -14.47 46.02 -18.19
N LYS A 111 -15.70 45.97 -17.66
CA LYS A 111 -16.70 47.04 -17.85
C LYS A 111 -16.18 48.38 -17.32
N THR A 112 -15.58 48.40 -16.14
CA THR A 112 -15.00 49.62 -15.54
C THR A 112 -13.82 50.17 -16.33
N ILE A 113 -13.08 49.37 -17.09
CA ILE A 113 -11.96 49.82 -17.93
C ILE A 113 -12.48 50.26 -19.30
N THR A 114 -13.38 49.50 -19.92
CA THR A 114 -13.92 49.79 -21.26
C THR A 114 -15.01 50.84 -21.27
N ALA A 115 -15.63 51.15 -20.13
CA ALA A 115 -16.55 52.28 -20.04
C ALA A 115 -15.79 53.57 -20.33
N ASP A 116 -16.15 54.21 -21.44
CA ASP A 116 -15.66 55.53 -21.79
C ASP A 116 -15.85 56.46 -20.57
N PRO A 117 -14.83 57.27 -20.22
CA PRO A 117 -14.98 58.24 -19.16
C PRO A 117 -16.14 59.15 -19.54
N ASP A 118 -17.14 59.26 -18.65
CA ASP A 118 -18.24 60.20 -18.85
C ASP A 118 -17.63 61.58 -19.14
N PRO A 119 -17.94 62.20 -20.29
CA PRO A 119 -17.35 63.48 -20.67
C PRO A 119 -17.69 64.59 -19.66
N ASN A 120 -18.69 64.39 -18.80
CA ASN A 120 -19.04 65.28 -17.70
C ASN A 120 -18.54 64.80 -16.33
N ALA A 121 -17.69 63.76 -16.26
CA ALA A 121 -17.12 63.27 -15.02
C ALA A 121 -16.25 64.35 -14.36
N SER A 122 -16.58 64.66 -13.10
CA SER A 122 -15.77 65.53 -12.25
C SER A 122 -14.32 65.00 -12.13
N VAL A 123 -13.32 65.89 -12.16
CA VAL A 123 -11.89 65.56 -12.00
C VAL A 123 -11.63 64.62 -10.80
N PRO A 124 -12.20 64.86 -9.60
CA PRO A 124 -12.15 63.92 -8.49
C PRO A 124 -12.60 62.49 -8.79
N ALA A 125 -13.60 62.28 -9.66
CA ALA A 125 -14.07 60.95 -10.03
C ALA A 125 -13.04 60.20 -10.90
N MET A 126 -12.37 60.91 -11.80
CA MET A 126 -11.29 60.35 -12.61
C MET A 126 -10.06 60.00 -11.77
N GLU A 127 -9.70 60.86 -10.80
CA GLU A 127 -8.59 60.59 -9.88
C GLU A 127 -8.86 59.36 -9.00
N ARG A 128 -10.09 59.20 -8.49
CA ARG A 128 -10.50 58.00 -7.73
C ARG A 128 -10.41 56.74 -8.59
N ARG A 129 -10.85 56.78 -9.84
CA ARG A 129 -10.75 55.64 -10.79
C ARG A 129 -9.28 55.28 -11.05
N ARG A 130 -8.42 56.28 -11.28
CA ARG A 130 -6.97 56.07 -11.46
C ARG A 130 -6.32 55.47 -10.21
N ALA A 131 -6.65 55.97 -9.03
CA ALA A 131 -6.15 55.45 -7.76
C ALA A 131 -6.56 53.98 -7.56
N ALA A 132 -7.85 53.65 -7.78
CA ALA A 132 -8.36 52.29 -7.68
C ALA A 132 -7.66 51.31 -8.65
N LEU A 133 -7.46 51.72 -9.90
CA LEU A 133 -6.73 50.91 -10.89
C LEU A 133 -5.26 50.71 -10.48
N SER A 134 -4.59 51.77 -10.02
CA SER A 134 -3.20 51.69 -9.58
C SER A 134 -3.03 50.77 -8.35
N ALA A 135 -4.01 50.77 -7.44
CA ALA A 135 -4.01 49.87 -6.29
C ALA A 135 -4.17 48.41 -6.74
N LYS A 136 -5.10 48.13 -7.66
CA LYS A 136 -5.29 46.78 -8.22
C LYS A 136 -4.09 46.28 -9.00
N ILE A 137 -3.41 47.12 -9.77
CA ILE A 137 -2.16 46.75 -10.45
C ILE A 137 -1.09 46.32 -9.43
N LYS A 138 -0.94 47.07 -8.32
CA LYS A 138 0.02 46.72 -7.27
C LYS A 138 -0.34 45.42 -6.55
N GLU A 139 -1.62 45.17 -6.32
CA GLU A 139 -2.13 43.92 -5.75
C GLU A 139 -1.75 42.74 -6.64
N TYR A 140 -2.04 42.81 -7.95
CA TYR A 140 -1.66 41.75 -8.90
C TYR A 140 -0.15 41.56 -9.02
N GLN A 141 0.65 42.63 -8.98
CA GLN A 141 2.11 42.51 -8.96
C GLN A 141 2.62 41.80 -7.70
N ALA A 142 2.00 42.05 -6.55
CA ALA A 142 2.34 41.37 -5.31
C ALA A 142 1.92 39.88 -5.35
N GLU A 143 0.74 39.57 -5.88
CA GLU A 143 0.28 38.20 -6.09
C GLU A 143 1.19 37.45 -7.07
N GLU A 144 1.58 38.06 -8.19
CA GLU A 144 2.52 37.47 -9.14
C GLU A 144 3.88 37.19 -8.49
N ALA A 145 4.39 38.12 -7.68
CA ALA A 145 5.63 37.92 -6.93
C ALA A 145 5.50 36.78 -5.90
N SER A 146 4.36 36.68 -5.21
CA SER A 146 4.07 35.59 -4.27
C SER A 146 4.01 34.24 -4.98
N LEU A 147 3.27 34.14 -6.09
CA LEU A 147 3.16 32.92 -6.88
C LEU A 147 4.52 32.49 -7.43
N LYS A 148 5.34 33.44 -7.91
CA LYS A 148 6.72 33.16 -8.36
C LYS A 148 7.62 32.67 -7.22
N SER A 149 7.36 33.06 -5.97
CA SER A 149 8.11 32.59 -4.80
C SER A 149 7.68 31.20 -4.31
N GLU A 150 6.40 30.85 -4.49
CA GLU A 150 5.86 29.53 -4.17
C GLU A 150 6.20 28.49 -5.23
N LEU A 151 6.26 28.91 -6.49
CA LEU A 151 6.76 28.09 -7.58
C LEU A 151 8.22 27.72 -7.28
N PRO A 152 8.58 26.42 -7.28
CA PRO A 152 9.96 26.00 -7.22
C PRO A 152 10.72 26.76 -8.31
N ALA A 153 11.80 27.47 -7.93
CA ALA A 153 12.62 28.25 -8.85
C ALA A 153 12.79 27.46 -10.14
N GLU A 154 12.28 28.01 -11.27
CA GLU A 154 12.06 27.33 -12.54
C GLU A 154 13.06 26.20 -12.68
N SER A 155 12.61 24.99 -12.36
CA SER A 155 13.49 23.85 -12.39
C SER A 155 13.86 23.71 -13.85
N SER A 156 15.07 24.17 -14.18
CA SER A 156 15.72 24.08 -15.48
C SER A 156 16.06 22.62 -15.78
N ALA A 157 15.18 21.69 -15.39
CA ALA A 157 15.14 20.34 -15.87
C ALA A 157 14.91 20.43 -17.37
N SER A 158 16.02 20.50 -18.08
CA SER A 158 16.05 20.48 -19.52
C SER A 158 15.36 19.21 -19.98
N VAL A 159 14.76 19.23 -21.16
CA VAL A 159 14.17 18.02 -21.79
C VAL A 159 15.20 16.87 -21.81
N THR A 160 16.49 17.19 -21.85
CA THR A 160 17.59 16.22 -21.71
C THR A 160 17.65 15.56 -20.34
N ASP A 161 17.39 16.29 -19.25
CA ASP A 161 17.42 15.78 -17.88
C ASP A 161 16.22 14.86 -17.60
N LEU A 162 15.06 15.18 -18.17
CA LEU A 162 13.91 14.28 -18.14
C LEU A 162 14.20 12.99 -18.92
N ALA A 163 14.88 13.08 -20.06
CA ALA A 163 15.25 11.91 -20.85
C ALA A 163 16.29 11.02 -20.12
N THR A 164 17.25 11.62 -19.40
CA THR A 164 18.22 10.85 -18.59
C THR A 164 17.53 10.21 -17.39
N LEU A 165 16.66 10.92 -16.68
CA LEU A 165 15.85 10.37 -15.58
C LEU A 165 14.97 9.20 -16.06
N HIS A 166 14.29 9.35 -17.19
CA HIS A 166 13.47 8.27 -17.73
C HIS A 166 14.30 7.03 -18.13
N LYS A 167 15.50 7.22 -18.69
CA LYS A 167 16.44 6.10 -18.92
C LYS A 167 16.85 5.43 -17.61
N GLN A 168 17.12 6.19 -16.56
CA GLN A 168 17.46 5.65 -15.24
C GLN A 168 16.30 4.89 -14.61
N VAL A 169 15.07 5.41 -14.70
CA VAL A 169 13.86 4.73 -14.22
C VAL A 169 13.68 3.40 -14.94
N ARG A 170 13.75 3.38 -16.28
CA ARG A 170 13.66 2.13 -17.05
C ARG A 170 14.76 1.13 -16.70
N ALA A 171 15.97 1.60 -16.44
CA ALA A 171 17.07 0.72 -16.00
C ALA A 171 16.79 0.11 -14.63
N LYS A 172 16.29 0.90 -13.67
CA LYS A 172 15.89 0.42 -12.34
C LYS A 172 14.71 -0.54 -12.39
N ASP A 173 13.73 -0.28 -13.25
CA ASP A 173 12.58 -1.17 -13.42
C ASP A 173 12.99 -2.54 -13.93
N LYS A 174 13.93 -2.60 -14.90
CA LYS A 174 14.50 -3.89 -15.36
C LYS A 174 15.19 -4.65 -14.23
N VAL A 175 15.97 -3.96 -13.40
CA VAL A 175 16.61 -4.60 -12.23
C VAL A 175 15.56 -5.09 -11.23
N LEU A 176 14.49 -4.35 -11.02
CA LEU A 176 13.40 -4.76 -10.12
C LEU A 176 12.62 -5.94 -10.67
N THR A 177 12.34 -6.01 -11.97
CA THR A 177 11.65 -7.16 -12.57
C THR A 177 12.52 -8.42 -12.49
N GLU A 178 13.82 -8.32 -12.75
CA GLU A 178 14.75 -9.45 -12.57
C GLU A 178 14.81 -9.92 -11.11
N LYS A 179 14.91 -8.99 -10.15
CA LYS A 179 14.90 -9.34 -8.72
C LYS A 179 13.58 -9.98 -8.30
N ARG A 180 12.45 -9.46 -8.76
CA ARG A 180 11.13 -10.06 -8.50
C ARG A 180 11.00 -11.44 -9.11
N ALA A 181 11.49 -11.64 -10.34
CA ALA A 181 11.52 -12.95 -10.98
C ALA A 181 12.39 -13.95 -10.21
N ARG A 182 13.56 -13.52 -9.71
CA ARG A 182 14.38 -14.36 -8.82
C ARG A 182 13.63 -14.70 -7.55
N VAL A 183 13.04 -13.73 -6.86
CA VAL A 183 12.27 -13.98 -5.63
C VAL A 183 11.10 -14.93 -5.89
N ALA A 184 10.34 -14.72 -6.97
CA ALA A 184 9.26 -15.60 -7.37
C ALA A 184 9.75 -17.03 -7.67
N ALA A 185 10.91 -17.17 -8.32
CA ALA A 185 11.53 -18.47 -8.55
C ALA A 185 11.94 -19.18 -7.24
N PHE A 186 12.08 -18.46 -6.12
CA PHE A 186 12.34 -19.03 -4.80
C PHE A 186 11.09 -19.13 -3.90
N GLN A 187 9.97 -18.49 -4.26
CA GLN A 187 8.71 -18.62 -3.54
C GLN A 187 8.17 -20.05 -3.74
N GLY A 188 8.23 -20.86 -2.68
CA GLY A 188 7.77 -22.24 -2.67
C GLY A 188 8.88 -23.30 -2.67
N LEU A 189 10.15 -22.92 -2.87
CA LEU A 189 11.27 -23.85 -2.61
C LEU A 189 11.53 -23.96 -1.11
N GLN A 190 11.81 -25.19 -0.66
CA GLN A 190 12.28 -25.41 0.70
C GLN A 190 13.59 -24.64 0.91
N PRO A 191 13.75 -23.94 2.05
CA PRO A 191 14.97 -23.17 2.33
C PRO A 191 16.18 -24.09 2.25
N ASN A 192 17.20 -23.70 1.48
CA ASN A 192 18.42 -24.49 1.30
C ASN A 192 19.27 -24.45 2.57
N LEU A 193 18.99 -25.37 3.50
CA LEU A 193 19.65 -25.49 4.80
C LEU A 193 21.16 -25.73 4.67
N GLU A 194 21.61 -26.38 3.59
CA GLU A 194 23.04 -26.63 3.37
C GLU A 194 23.79 -25.35 2.99
N LEU A 195 23.18 -24.47 2.18
CA LEU A 195 23.73 -23.15 1.90
C LEU A 195 23.84 -22.30 3.17
N ALA A 196 22.77 -22.27 3.98
CA ALA A 196 22.76 -21.55 5.26
C ALA A 196 23.82 -22.11 6.23
N ARG A 197 24.01 -23.43 6.28
CA ARG A 197 25.07 -24.08 7.07
C ARG A 197 26.46 -23.71 6.57
N HIS A 198 26.67 -23.64 5.26
CA HIS A 198 27.93 -23.23 4.67
C HIS A 198 28.25 -21.76 5.02
N GLU A 199 27.32 -20.83 4.77
CA GLU A 199 27.49 -19.41 5.11
C GLU A 199 27.76 -19.20 6.60
N LEU A 200 27.08 -19.96 7.48
CA LEU A 200 27.31 -19.92 8.92
C LEU A 200 28.71 -20.43 9.31
N ARG A 201 29.24 -21.45 8.63
CA ARG A 201 30.63 -21.90 8.83
C ARG A 201 31.61 -20.82 8.39
N THR A 202 31.41 -20.24 7.22
CA THR A 202 32.27 -19.16 6.70
C THR A 202 32.28 -17.95 7.65
N ALA A 203 31.12 -17.52 8.14
CA ALA A 203 31.02 -16.43 9.11
C ALA A 203 31.74 -16.75 10.44
N ARG A 204 31.69 -18.00 10.91
CA ARG A 204 32.44 -18.43 12.11
C ARG A 204 33.95 -18.42 11.89
N ASP A 205 34.41 -18.85 10.73
CA ASP A 205 35.83 -18.84 10.38
C ASP A 205 36.36 -17.40 10.30
N GLU A 206 35.59 -16.48 9.73
CA GLU A 206 35.91 -15.05 9.71
C GLU A 206 35.94 -14.44 11.11
N GLN A 207 34.95 -14.75 11.94
CA GLN A 207 34.92 -14.31 13.34
C GLN A 207 36.15 -14.81 14.10
N MET A 208 36.54 -16.07 13.91
CA MET A 208 37.73 -16.64 14.56
C MET A 208 39.01 -15.92 14.13
N LYS A 209 39.16 -15.59 12.83
CA LYS A 209 40.29 -14.79 12.33
C LYS A 209 40.34 -13.41 12.99
N LEU A 210 39.18 -12.75 13.15
CA LEU A 210 39.10 -11.45 13.82
C LEU A 210 39.46 -11.54 15.31
N ILE A 211 39.04 -12.60 16.00
CA ILE A 211 39.42 -12.85 17.39
C ILE A 211 40.93 -13.04 17.52
N GLN A 212 41.54 -13.88 16.69
CA GLN A 212 43.00 -14.08 16.69
C GLN A 212 43.76 -12.78 16.41
N LEU A 213 43.23 -11.94 15.51
CA LEU A 213 43.85 -10.65 15.18
C LEU A 213 43.74 -9.68 16.36
N ARG A 214 42.59 -9.68 17.05
CA ARG A 214 42.40 -8.92 18.30
C ARG A 214 43.36 -9.37 19.39
N GLU A 215 43.50 -10.67 19.64
CA GLU A 215 44.41 -11.22 20.64
C GLU A 215 45.86 -10.82 20.35
N ARG A 216 46.32 -10.98 19.09
CA ARG A 216 47.67 -10.55 18.68
C ARG A 216 47.91 -9.05 18.88
N LEU A 217 46.91 -8.22 18.66
CA LEU A 217 47.01 -6.77 18.91
C LEU A 217 47.12 -6.48 20.41
N LEU A 218 46.30 -7.13 21.23
CA LEU A 218 46.35 -6.99 22.70
C LEU A 218 47.70 -7.45 23.27
N ASP A 219 48.24 -8.58 22.80
CA ASP A 219 49.56 -9.07 23.20
C ASP A 219 50.67 -8.07 22.85
N ARG A 220 50.64 -7.51 21.63
CA ARG A 220 51.59 -6.47 21.21
C ARG A 220 51.51 -5.23 22.09
N MET A 221 50.30 -4.78 22.41
CA MET A 221 50.09 -3.63 23.30
C MET A 221 50.61 -3.92 24.71
N ALA A 222 50.37 -5.11 25.26
CA ALA A 222 50.87 -5.50 26.58
C ALA A 222 52.41 -5.57 26.62
N SER A 223 53.04 -6.11 25.57
CA SER A 223 54.51 -6.22 25.47
C SER A 223 55.23 -4.88 25.30
N GLY A 224 54.56 -3.86 24.77
CA GLY A 224 55.14 -2.52 24.53
C GLY A 224 55.06 -1.56 25.73
N VAL A 225 54.49 -1.99 26.86
CA VAL A 225 54.28 -1.18 28.08
C VAL A 225 55.23 -1.61 29.22
N SER A 226 56.19 -2.51 28.95
CA SER A 226 57.36 -2.78 29.83
C SER A 226 58.57 -1.98 29.37
#